data_AF-A0A2V6DN21-F1
#
_entry.id   AF-A0A2V6DN21-F1
#
_cell.length_a   1.000
_cell.length_b   1.000
_cell.length_c   1.000
_cell.angle_alpha   90.00
_cell.angle_beta   90.00
_cell.angle_gamma   90.00
#
_symmetry.space_group_name_H-M   'P 1'
#
loop_
_entity.id
_entity.type
_entity.pdbx_description
1 polymer ?
#
loop_
_entity_poly.entity_id
_entity_poly.type
_entity_poly.pdbx_seq_one_letter_code
_entity_poly.pdbx_strand_id
1 'polypeptide(L)'
;MIKGLGGDLTVNVIASIIASLVLLAAGFLWGKYKERRKYGRNLEDYDFYPFTINRENFPEFNLKDFRLGMHYFLKNNDYTAARQLIFIGEQNNVRVQLEP
;
A
#
# COMPACT_ATOMS: atom_id res chain seq x y z
N MET A 1 -4.50 26.26 52.17
CA MET A 1 -3.45 25.44 51.52
C MET A 1 -4.03 24.56 50.41
N ILE A 2 -4.78 25.12 49.44
CA ILE A 2 -5.51 24.36 48.38
C ILE A 2 -5.29 25.01 46.99
N LYS A 3 -4.13 25.63 46.75
CA LYS A 3 -3.78 26.20 45.43
C LYS A 3 -2.83 25.32 44.60
N GLY A 4 -2.20 24.31 45.20
CA GLY A 4 -1.25 23.41 44.50
C GLY A 4 -1.90 22.25 43.75
N LEU A 5 -3.05 21.74 44.22
CA LEU A 5 -3.66 20.53 43.67
C LEU A 5 -4.29 20.72 42.27
N GLY A 6 -4.76 21.93 41.94
CA GLY A 6 -5.41 22.19 40.65
C GLY A 6 -4.44 22.23 39.47
N GLY A 7 -3.28 22.86 39.64
CA GLY A 7 -2.25 22.95 38.60
C GLY A 7 -1.67 21.58 38.25
N ASP A 8 -1.30 20.79 39.25
CA ASP A 8 -0.72 19.46 39.06
C ASP A 8 -1.70 18.48 38.42
N LEU A 9 -3.00 18.56 38.79
CA LEU A 9 -4.03 17.71 38.17
C LEU A 9 -4.24 18.06 36.70
N THR A 10 -4.35 19.35 36.37
CA THR A 10 -4.52 19.79 34.98
C THR A 10 -3.29 19.47 34.12
N VAL A 11 -2.07 19.65 34.67
CA VAL A 11 -0.82 19.30 33.99
C VAL A 11 -0.73 17.79 33.75
N ASN A 12 -1.07 16.96 34.73
CA ASN A 12 -1.07 15.50 34.57
C ASN A 12 -2.10 15.02 33.55
N VAL A 13 -3.29 15.64 33.49
CA VAL A 13 -4.32 15.31 32.49
C VAL A 13 -3.86 15.72 31.09
N ILE A 14 -3.25 16.89 30.92
CA ILE A 14 -2.72 17.31 29.62
C ILE A 14 -1.57 16.39 29.20
N ALA A 15 -0.67 16.06 30.12
CA ALA A 15 0.44 15.14 29.86
C ALA A 15 -0.05 13.75 29.47
N SER A 16 -1.10 13.23 30.11
CA SER A 16 -1.66 11.92 29.78
C SER A 16 -2.33 11.91 28.41
N ILE A 17 -3.06 12.98 28.06
CA ILE A 17 -3.63 13.14 26.71
C ILE A 17 -2.53 13.15 25.65
N ILE A 18 -1.47 13.93 25.87
CA ILE A 18 -0.33 13.99 24.93
C ILE A 18 0.34 12.61 24.82
N ALA A 19 0.58 11.93 25.94
CA ALA A 19 1.16 10.60 25.94
C ALA A 19 0.29 9.59 25.17
N SER A 20 -1.03 9.61 25.36
CA SER A 20 -1.97 8.79 24.61
C SER A 20 -1.96 9.09 23.11
N LEU A 21 -1.90 10.36 22.71
CA LEU A 21 -1.80 10.77 21.31
C LEU A 21 -0.48 10.28 20.68
N VAL A 22 0.63 10.39 21.41
CA VAL A 22 1.95 9.90 20.96
C VAL A 22 1.93 8.39 20.76
N LEU A 23 1.39 7.64 21.73
CA LEU A 23 1.26 6.19 21.62
C LEU A 23 0.35 5.76 20.47
N LEU A 24 -0.77 6.47 20.28
CA LEU A 24 -1.69 6.21 19.17
C LEU A 24 -1.02 6.48 17.82
N ALA A 25 -0.32 7.61 17.67
CA ALA A 25 0.41 7.94 16.45
C ALA A 25 1.53 6.92 16.17
N ALA A 26 2.32 6.55 17.18
CA ALA A 26 3.37 5.55 17.05
C ALA A 26 2.81 4.18 16.66
N GLY A 27 1.73 3.73 17.31
CA GLY A 27 1.05 2.48 17.01
C GLY A 27 0.46 2.45 15.60
N PHE A 28 -0.15 3.56 15.16
CA PHE A 28 -0.70 3.71 13.81
C PHE A 28 0.39 3.62 12.73
N LEU A 29 1.49 4.36 12.91
CA LEU A 29 2.62 4.36 11.98
C LEU A 29 3.29 2.98 11.93
N TRP A 30 3.47 2.34 13.09
CA TRP A 30 4.02 0.98 13.18
C TRP A 30 3.12 -0.05 12.49
N GLY A 31 1.80 0.05 12.69
CA GLY A 31 0.81 -0.78 12.03
C GLY A 31 0.92 -0.71 10.51
N LYS A 32 0.91 0.52 9.96
CA LYS A 32 1.11 0.76 8.52
C LYS A 32 2.42 0.19 8.00
N TYR A 33 3.52 0.36 8.75
CA TYR A 33 4.82 -0.16 8.35
C TYR A 33 4.84 -1.70 8.30
N LYS A 34 4.27 -2.35 9.32
CA LYS A 34 4.19 -3.82 9.41
C LYS A 34 3.31 -4.40 8.32
N GLU A 35 2.19 -3.74 8.00
CA GLU A 35 1.26 -4.17 6.96
C GLU A 35 1.93 -4.19 5.58
N ARG A 36 2.66 -3.12 5.23
CA ARG A 36 3.44 -3.03 3.98
C ARG A 36 4.49 -4.13 3.87
N ARG A 37 5.10 -4.55 4.98
CA ARG A 37 6.08 -5.66 4.98
C ARG A 37 5.43 -7.04 4.90
N LYS A 38 4.23 -7.23 5.45
CA LYS A 38 3.59 -8.54 5.57
C LYS A 38 2.72 -8.88 4.36
N TYR A 39 2.03 -7.90 3.79
CA TYR A 39 1.04 -8.12 2.73
C TYR A 39 1.45 -7.57 1.37
N GLY A 40 2.63 -6.94 1.24
CA GLY A 40 3.05 -6.32 -0.02
C GLY A 40 2.22 -5.07 -0.36
N ARG A 41 2.36 -4.57 -1.59
CA ARG A 41 1.50 -3.52 -2.14
C ARG A 41 0.51 -4.12 -3.13
N ASN A 42 -0.56 -3.40 -3.43
CA ASN A 42 -1.44 -3.82 -4.53
C ASN A 42 -0.73 -3.52 -5.86
N LEU A 43 -1.07 -4.27 -6.91
CA LEU A 43 -0.51 -4.04 -8.25
C LEU A 43 -0.88 -2.64 -8.79
N GLU A 44 -2.04 -2.12 -8.41
CA GLU A 44 -2.53 -0.77 -8.76
C GLU A 44 -1.66 0.36 -8.19
N ASP A 45 -0.88 0.10 -7.14
CA ASP A 45 0.04 1.07 -6.54
C ASP A 45 1.35 1.24 -7.34
N TYR A 46 1.55 0.43 -8.40
CA TYR A 46 2.74 0.46 -9.23
C TYR A 46 2.49 1.22 -10.53
N ASP A 47 3.48 2.02 -10.96
CA ASP A 47 3.43 2.81 -12.20
C ASP A 47 3.27 1.98 -13.48
N PHE A 48 3.46 0.66 -13.39
CA PHE A 48 3.33 -0.31 -14.47
C PHE A 48 2.02 -1.13 -14.39
N TYR A 49 0.99 -0.63 -13.70
CA TYR A 49 -0.33 -1.27 -13.70
C TYR A 49 -0.84 -1.45 -15.14
N PRO A 50 -1.20 -2.66 -15.59
CA PRO A 50 -1.35 -2.98 -17.01
C PRO A 50 -2.69 -2.57 -17.62
N PHE A 51 -3.45 -1.68 -16.97
CA PHE A 51 -4.68 -1.12 -17.51
C PHE A 51 -4.59 0.39 -17.59
N THR A 52 -4.88 0.92 -18.76
CA THR A 52 -5.00 2.36 -19.01
C THR A 52 -6.42 2.69 -19.47
N ILE A 53 -6.87 3.91 -19.21
CA ILE A 53 -8.17 4.37 -19.71
C ILE A 53 -7.98 4.89 -21.13
N ASN A 54 -8.72 4.32 -22.09
CA ASN A 54 -8.70 4.77 -23.47
C ASN A 54 -9.53 6.06 -23.65
N ARG A 55 -9.55 6.62 -24.87
CA ARG A 55 -10.30 7.87 -25.18
C ARG A 55 -11.81 7.76 -24.96
N GLU A 56 -12.34 6.55 -24.94
CA GLU A 56 -13.76 6.24 -24.78
C GLU A 56 -14.11 5.88 -23.32
N ASN A 57 -13.17 6.08 -22.38
CA ASN A 57 -13.29 5.74 -20.96
C ASN A 57 -13.42 4.23 -20.66
N PHE A 58 -12.94 3.36 -21.56
CA PHE A 58 -12.86 1.93 -21.31
C PHE A 58 -11.45 1.52 -20.83
N PRO A 59 -11.35 0.58 -19.87
CA PRO A 59 -10.07 -0.03 -19.51
C PRO A 59 -9.51 -0.82 -20.69
N GLU A 60 -8.29 -0.49 -21.10
CA GLU A 60 -7.54 -1.17 -22.15
C GLU A 60 -6.29 -1.81 -21.55
N PHE A 61 -6.08 -3.10 -21.87
CA PHE A 61 -4.93 -3.86 -21.41
C PHE A 61 -3.66 -3.47 -22.19
N ASN A 62 -2.60 -3.11 -21.47
CA ASN A 62 -1.31 -2.75 -22.05
C ASN A 62 -0.27 -3.86 -21.83
N LEU A 63 0.06 -4.58 -22.91
CA LEU A 63 1.07 -5.65 -22.89
C LEU A 63 2.47 -5.15 -22.54
N LYS A 64 2.81 -3.89 -22.87
CA LYS A 64 4.11 -3.31 -22.53
C LYS A 64 4.26 -3.14 -21.01
N ASP A 65 3.24 -2.59 -20.35
CA ASP A 65 3.25 -2.35 -18.90
C ASP A 65 3.19 -3.69 -18.15
N PHE A 66 2.43 -4.65 -18.67
CA PHE A 66 2.44 -6.03 -18.17
C PHE A 66 3.85 -6.63 -18.18
N ARG A 67 4.58 -6.54 -19.31
CA ARG A 67 5.96 -7.05 -19.41
C ARG A 67 6.92 -6.32 -18.47
N LEU A 68 6.73 -5.02 -18.29
CA LEU A 68 7.51 -4.23 -17.33
C LEU A 68 7.28 -4.71 -15.90
N GLY A 69 6.02 -4.95 -15.52
CA GLY A 69 5.67 -5.52 -14.21
C GLY A 69 6.28 -6.90 -13.99
N MET A 70 6.24 -7.78 -15.00
CA MET A 70 6.89 -9.09 -14.94
C MET A 70 8.40 -8.95 -14.71
N HIS A 71 9.07 -8.07 -15.47
CA HIS A 71 10.50 -7.84 -15.31
C HIS A 71 10.85 -7.28 -13.92
N TYR A 72 10.00 -6.40 -13.37
CA TYR A 72 10.18 -5.83 -12.05
C TYR A 72 10.05 -6.88 -10.94
N PHE A 73 8.99 -7.70 -10.96
CA PHE A 73 8.75 -8.71 -9.91
C PHE A 73 9.69 -9.92 -9.96
N LEU A 74 10.35 -10.16 -11.09
CA LEU A 74 11.48 -11.12 -11.15
C LEU A 74 12.70 -10.66 -10.33
N LYS A 75 12.83 -9.35 -10.09
CA LYS A 75 13.94 -8.75 -9.34
C LYS A 75 13.54 -8.27 -7.95
N ASN A 76 12.26 -7.98 -7.73
CA ASN A 76 11.74 -7.41 -6.49
C ASN A 76 10.62 -8.29 -5.94
N ASN A 77 10.78 -8.77 -4.72
CA ASN A 77 9.82 -9.69 -4.11
C ASN A 77 8.61 -8.92 -3.55
N ASP A 78 7.51 -8.91 -4.30
CA ASP A 78 6.17 -8.56 -3.84
C ASP A 78 5.19 -9.64 -4.29
N TYR A 79 4.99 -10.66 -3.45
CA TYR A 79 4.18 -11.83 -3.79
C TYR A 79 2.70 -11.50 -4.02
N THR A 80 2.19 -10.43 -3.41
CA THR A 80 0.80 -10.01 -3.57
C THR A 80 0.58 -9.40 -4.93
N ALA A 81 1.38 -8.38 -5.28
CA ALA A 81 1.28 -7.74 -6.58
C ALA A 81 1.66 -8.69 -7.73
N ALA A 82 2.69 -9.52 -7.54
CA ALA A 82 3.08 -10.52 -8.54
C ALA A 82 1.97 -11.55 -8.81
N ARG A 83 1.25 -12.00 -7.77
CA ARG A 83 0.11 -12.92 -7.94
C ARG A 83 -1.05 -12.25 -8.68
N GLN A 84 -1.36 -10.99 -8.35
CA GLN A 84 -2.37 -10.22 -9.08
C GLN A 84 -1.98 -10.08 -10.56
N LEU A 85 -0.71 -9.81 -10.85
CA LEU A 85 -0.21 -9.68 -12.22
C LEU A 85 -0.32 -11.00 -12.99
N ILE A 86 0.03 -12.14 -12.37
CA ILE A 86 -0.13 -13.47 -12.99
C ILE A 86 -1.60 -13.71 -13.37
N PHE A 87 -2.53 -13.43 -12.45
CA PHE A 87 -3.95 -13.61 -12.69
C PHE A 87 -4.45 -12.73 -13.85
N ILE A 88 -4.06 -11.47 -13.90
CA ILE A 88 -4.38 -10.57 -15.02
C ILE A 88 -3.81 -11.11 -16.34
N GLY A 89 -2.60 -11.66 -16.32
CA GLY A 89 -1.98 -12.26 -17.51
C GLY A 89 -2.75 -13.46 -18.05
N GLU A 90 -3.29 -14.30 -17.15
CA GLU A 90 -4.15 -15.42 -17.50
C GLU A 90 -5.49 -14.94 -18.09
N GLN A 91 -6.15 -13.95 -17.46
CA GLN A 91 -7.42 -13.40 -17.94
C GLN A 91 -7.33 -12.75 -19.33
N ASN A 92 -6.19 -12.15 -19.66
CA ASN A 92 -5.96 -11.49 -20.95
C ASN A 92 -5.33 -12.42 -21.99
N ASN A 93 -5.20 -13.73 -21.71
CA ASN A 93 -4.56 -14.72 -22.59
C ASN A 93 -3.18 -14.27 -23.10
N VAL A 94 -2.39 -13.62 -22.23
CA VAL A 94 -1.12 -12.98 -22.61
C VAL A 94 -0.15 -13.97 -23.27
N ARG A 95 -0.18 -15.25 -22.90
CA ARG A 95 0.65 -16.29 -23.50
C ARG A 95 0.50 -16.36 -25.02
N VAL A 96 -0.74 -16.29 -25.52
CA VAL A 96 -1.05 -16.34 -26.96
C VAL A 96 -0.58 -15.07 -27.68
N GLN A 97 -0.48 -13.95 -26.97
CA GLN A 97 0.02 -12.68 -27.53
C GLN A 97 1.56 -12.60 -27.57
N LEU A 98 2.25 -13.53 -26.89
CA LEU A 98 3.71 -13.60 -26.81
C LEU A 98 4.30 -14.71 -27.68
N GLU A 99 3.49 -15.64 -28.16
CA GLU A 99 3.89 -16.66 -29.13
C GLU A 99 4.03 -16.02 -30.52
N PRO A 100 5.14 -16.27 -31.24
CA PRO A 100 5.39 -15.71 -32.58
C PRO A 100 4.50 -16.31 -33.68
#